data_AF-A0A2X0KRH3-F1
#
_entry.id   AF-A0A2X0KRH3-F1
#
_cell.length_a   1.000
_cell.length_b   1.000
_cell.length_c   1.000
_cell.angle_alpha   90.00
_cell.angle_beta   90.00
_cell.angle_gamma   90.00
#
_symmetry.space_group_name_H-M   'P 1'
#
loop_
_entity.id
_entity.type
_entity.pdbx_description
1 polymer ?
#
loop_
_entity_poly.entity_id
_entity_poly.type
_entity_poly.pdbx_seq_one_letter_code
_entity_poly.pdbx_strand_id
1 'polypeptide(L)'
;MMPTAINNQPLVQHILTRDFAGLDRPSAPNSTGTGTGSVDITTTTTTTSSPPAATRQHAIASTPVLVRALPPSSYLDKLGQQASKRAKRQHILTESLESALETPIDAFAVPLPDKDHPQHALGDNSEALAKQNRMKGKVAKRYESWELLKAIEKKQLMTIYDIKSNQFELLLEPVGGSTPLVHAMRHGPSYQEVAILITGALSKQVNELADLPPESFSRNDATKALLRGIRVNLKLAITQGLVSEDTSLLASFLQVIVMSEGEKWLQKAGHEVALACRAGPPGRPVAAATTLIDKWVSRELQKTQIAAVGEYVSNSIGDLVLLGLWSIVMDILPKEEMMPLYFFARDDRMTKWVQRNGQAGRAAGVAMEERVEALKRNGGWTKLSPLLRKQIDGSLAELSKRTIGGRERVAGLKKLLDE
;
A
#
# COMPACT_ATOMS: atom_id res chain seq x y z
N MET A 1 -58.72 -1.44 20.46
CA MET A 1 -59.06 -0.59 19.29
C MET A 1 -57.87 -0.54 18.34
N MET A 2 -58.06 -0.01 17.13
CA MET A 2 -57.07 0.17 16.05
C MET A 2 -55.78 0.92 16.49
N PRO A 3 -54.64 0.85 15.74
CA PRO A 3 -54.56 0.64 14.28
C PRO A 3 -53.58 -0.43 13.76
N THR A 4 -53.64 -0.59 12.43
CA THR A 4 -52.88 -1.54 11.58
C THR A 4 -51.47 -1.07 11.23
N ALA A 5 -50.62 -2.04 10.83
CA ALA A 5 -49.26 -1.78 10.34
C ALA A 5 -49.26 -1.20 8.91
N ILE A 6 -48.24 -0.39 8.60
CA ILE A 6 -47.95 0.15 7.27
C ILE A 6 -46.65 -0.46 6.76
N ASN A 7 -46.68 -1.03 5.56
CA ASN A 7 -45.53 -1.61 4.86
C ASN A 7 -45.09 -0.64 3.74
N ASN A 8 -43.86 -0.16 3.78
CA ASN A 8 -43.27 0.71 2.75
C ASN A 8 -41.96 0.10 2.24
N GLN A 9 -42.01 -0.56 1.07
CA GLN A 9 -40.82 -0.85 0.26
C GLN A 9 -40.53 0.31 -0.71
N PRO A 10 -39.27 0.52 -1.13
CA PRO A 10 -38.90 1.59 -2.05
C PRO A 10 -39.42 1.33 -3.48
N LEU A 11 -39.81 2.40 -4.18
CA LEU A 11 -40.23 2.34 -5.58
C LEU A 11 -39.05 1.94 -6.49
N VAL A 12 -39.28 0.94 -7.34
CA VAL A 12 -38.52 0.70 -8.57
C VAL A 12 -39.45 1.01 -9.74
N GLN A 13 -39.09 1.98 -10.60
CA GLN A 13 -39.85 2.28 -11.81
C GLN A 13 -39.14 1.76 -13.06
N HIS A 14 -39.86 1.00 -13.88
CA HIS A 14 -39.41 0.48 -15.16
C HIS A 14 -39.43 1.58 -16.24
N ILE A 15 -38.40 1.63 -17.10
CA ILE A 15 -38.54 2.10 -18.48
C ILE A 15 -37.81 1.16 -19.45
N LEU A 16 -38.60 0.39 -20.19
CA LEU A 16 -38.36 -0.16 -21.54
C LEU A 16 -36.99 -0.81 -21.87
N THR A 17 -36.96 -2.14 -21.75
CA THR A 17 -36.36 -2.97 -22.82
C THR A 17 -37.25 -2.93 -24.08
N ARG A 18 -36.67 -3.15 -25.27
CA ARG A 18 -37.42 -3.49 -26.48
C ARG A 18 -36.57 -4.35 -27.41
N ASP A 19 -37.13 -5.45 -27.86
CA ASP A 19 -36.43 -6.53 -28.56
C ASP A 19 -36.16 -6.21 -30.03
N PHE A 20 -35.05 -6.73 -30.55
CA PHE A 20 -34.88 -7.08 -31.96
C PHE A 20 -33.99 -8.33 -32.05
N ALA A 21 -34.49 -9.36 -32.73
CA ALA A 21 -33.83 -10.66 -32.86
C ALA A 21 -33.68 -11.06 -34.33
N GLY A 22 -32.49 -11.58 -34.68
CA GLY A 22 -32.24 -12.38 -35.88
C GLY A 22 -32.21 -11.64 -37.23
N LEU A 23 -31.03 -11.65 -37.88
CA LEU A 23 -30.85 -12.30 -39.18
C LEU A 23 -29.36 -12.39 -39.55
N ASP A 24 -29.06 -13.23 -40.55
CA ASP A 24 -27.79 -13.93 -40.69
C ASP A 24 -26.62 -13.17 -41.32
N ARG A 25 -25.43 -13.75 -41.12
CA ARG A 25 -24.20 -13.54 -41.91
C ARG A 25 -24.44 -14.00 -43.36
N PRO A 26 -23.79 -13.39 -44.38
CA PRO A 26 -22.49 -13.95 -44.76
C PRO A 26 -21.44 -12.96 -45.34
N SER A 27 -20.19 -13.45 -45.35
CA SER A 27 -19.08 -13.23 -46.30
C SER A 27 -18.83 -11.90 -47.05
N ALA A 28 -17.57 -11.44 -47.02
CA ALA A 28 -16.99 -10.49 -47.98
C ALA A 28 -16.55 -11.19 -49.30
N PRO A 29 -16.16 -10.44 -50.36
CA PRO A 29 -14.72 -10.24 -50.57
C PRO A 29 -14.24 -8.91 -51.26
N ASN A 30 -13.00 -8.53 -50.93
CA ASN A 30 -11.93 -7.83 -51.69
C ASN A 30 -12.15 -6.72 -52.76
N SER A 31 -11.28 -5.70 -52.65
CA SER A 31 -10.72 -4.81 -53.71
C SER A 31 -11.68 -3.81 -54.38
N THR A 32 -11.29 -2.63 -54.89
CA THR A 32 -10.02 -1.89 -55.10
C THR A 32 -10.15 -0.45 -54.49
N GLY A 33 -9.21 0.51 -54.52
CA GLY A 33 -7.82 0.62 -55.02
C GLY A 33 -7.59 1.89 -55.87
N THR A 34 -7.04 2.97 -55.29
CA THR A 34 -6.54 4.25 -55.92
C THR A 34 -7.54 5.09 -56.75
N GLY A 35 -7.43 6.42 -56.89
CA GLY A 35 -6.53 7.44 -56.32
C GLY A 35 -6.38 8.67 -57.25
N THR A 36 -6.32 9.91 -56.70
CA THR A 36 -6.18 11.23 -57.43
C THR A 36 -7.34 11.62 -58.39
N GLY A 37 -7.58 12.89 -58.75
CA GLY A 37 -7.12 14.15 -58.16
C GLY A 37 -7.40 15.42 -59.02
N SER A 38 -7.86 16.50 -58.35
CA SER A 38 -7.65 17.94 -58.66
C SER A 38 -8.14 18.61 -59.98
N VAL A 39 -8.19 19.95 -59.94
CA VAL A 39 -8.35 20.95 -61.04
C VAL A 39 -9.76 21.09 -61.68
N ASP A 40 -10.26 22.26 -62.13
CA ASP A 40 -10.34 23.63 -61.55
C ASP A 40 -11.25 24.52 -62.46
N ILE A 41 -11.64 25.74 -62.04
CA ILE A 41 -11.93 26.94 -62.90
C ILE A 41 -13.18 26.90 -63.86
N THR A 42 -13.92 27.95 -64.29
CA THR A 42 -14.26 29.33 -63.81
C THR A 42 -15.32 29.99 -64.73
N THR A 43 -16.52 30.37 -64.20
CA THR A 43 -17.42 31.47 -64.68
C THR A 43 -18.05 31.28 -66.12
N THR A 44 -19.04 31.99 -66.71
CA THR A 44 -19.70 33.32 -66.54
C THR A 44 -21.08 33.36 -67.27
N THR A 45 -22.15 33.97 -66.69
CA THR A 45 -23.26 34.79 -67.33
C THR A 45 -24.09 34.25 -68.54
N THR A 46 -25.33 34.69 -68.88
CA THR A 46 -26.33 35.69 -68.40
C THR A 46 -27.72 35.47 -69.04
N THR A 47 -28.80 35.92 -68.38
CA THR A 47 -30.14 36.35 -68.94
C THR A 47 -30.97 35.31 -69.74
N THR A 48 -32.31 35.24 -69.72
CA THR A 48 -33.44 36.11 -69.28
C THR A 48 -34.67 35.19 -68.97
N SER A 49 -35.90 35.55 -68.56
CA SER A 49 -36.63 36.83 -68.41
C SER A 49 -37.62 36.82 -67.20
N SER A 50 -38.88 37.24 -67.38
CA SER A 50 -39.98 37.44 -66.39
C SER A 50 -41.32 37.55 -67.17
N PRO A 51 -42.52 37.83 -66.60
CA PRO A 51 -42.93 38.05 -65.19
C PRO A 51 -44.24 37.27 -64.81
N PRO A 52 -45.18 37.76 -63.97
CA PRO A 52 -45.09 37.89 -62.50
C PRO A 52 -46.23 37.16 -61.72
N ALA A 53 -46.03 36.85 -60.43
CA ALA A 53 -47.14 36.54 -59.52
C ALA A 53 -46.84 36.85 -58.03
N ALA A 54 -47.82 37.47 -57.36
CA ALA A 54 -48.07 37.57 -55.91
C ALA A 54 -46.90 37.66 -54.91
N THR A 55 -46.81 38.79 -54.21
CA THR A 55 -45.99 38.96 -52.99
C THR A 55 -46.42 38.02 -51.86
N ARG A 56 -45.51 37.16 -51.40
CA ARG A 56 -45.50 36.62 -50.04
C ARG A 56 -44.20 37.01 -49.36
N GLN A 57 -44.29 37.58 -48.17
CA GLN A 57 -43.11 37.80 -47.32
C GLN A 57 -42.63 36.43 -46.82
N HIS A 58 -41.55 35.93 -47.39
CA HIS A 58 -40.88 34.77 -46.83
C HIS A 58 -40.24 35.15 -45.49
N ALA A 59 -40.58 34.41 -44.43
CA ALA A 59 -39.88 34.53 -43.16
C ALA A 59 -38.39 34.25 -43.39
N ILE A 60 -37.52 35.18 -42.98
CA ILE A 60 -36.07 35.02 -43.10
C ILE A 60 -35.67 33.83 -42.23
N ALA A 61 -35.21 32.75 -42.86
CA ALA A 61 -34.72 31.58 -42.15
C ALA A 61 -33.48 31.97 -41.35
N SER A 62 -33.62 32.07 -40.04
CA SER A 62 -32.56 32.44 -39.10
C SER A 62 -31.56 31.29 -38.93
N THR A 63 -30.71 31.09 -39.94
CA THR A 63 -29.56 30.20 -39.86
C THR A 63 -28.68 30.62 -38.68
N PRO A 64 -28.46 29.75 -37.67
CA PRO A 64 -27.73 30.13 -36.47
C PRO A 64 -26.23 30.26 -36.79
N VAL A 65 -25.80 31.49 -37.11
CA VAL A 65 -24.39 31.81 -37.31
C VAL A 65 -23.66 31.69 -35.97
N LEU A 66 -22.68 30.79 -35.90
CA LEU A 66 -21.80 30.67 -34.74
C LEU A 66 -20.96 31.94 -34.59
N VAL A 67 -21.27 32.75 -33.58
CA VAL A 67 -20.56 34.01 -33.23
C VAL A 67 -19.07 33.79 -32.94
N ARG A 68 -18.64 32.53 -32.74
CA ARG A 68 -17.26 32.12 -32.55
C ARG A 68 -17.02 30.79 -33.25
N ALA A 69 -15.89 30.65 -33.95
CA ALA A 69 -15.47 29.39 -34.54
C ALA A 69 -15.37 28.27 -33.48
N LEU A 70 -15.73 27.05 -33.86
CA LEU A 70 -15.64 25.88 -32.98
C LEU A 70 -14.18 25.62 -32.55
N PRO A 71 -13.94 25.11 -31.34
CA PRO A 71 -12.60 24.66 -30.94
C PRO A 71 -12.09 23.58 -31.91
N PRO A 72 -10.79 23.59 -32.30
CA PRO A 72 -10.24 22.54 -33.14
C PRO A 72 -10.34 21.18 -32.45
N SER A 73 -10.49 20.10 -33.23
CA SER A 73 -10.61 18.72 -32.70
C SER A 73 -9.50 18.38 -31.71
N SER A 74 -8.25 18.75 -32.00
CA SER A 74 -7.10 18.53 -31.12
C SER A 74 -7.16 19.23 -29.76
N TYR A 75 -8.01 20.26 -29.58
CA TYR A 75 -8.35 20.83 -28.28
C TYR A 75 -9.38 19.96 -27.54
N LEU A 76 -10.42 19.49 -28.25
CA LEU A 76 -11.43 18.59 -27.70
C LEU A 76 -10.83 17.22 -27.32
N ASP A 77 -9.88 16.70 -28.09
CA ASP A 77 -9.13 15.48 -27.78
C ASP A 77 -8.29 15.64 -26.51
N LYS A 78 -7.59 16.77 -26.36
CA LYS A 78 -6.84 17.09 -25.13
C LYS A 78 -7.77 17.21 -23.92
N LEU A 79 -8.92 17.87 -24.09
CA LEU A 79 -9.94 18.00 -23.05
C LEU A 79 -10.53 16.63 -22.67
N GLY A 80 -10.84 15.78 -23.66
CA GLY A 80 -11.33 14.41 -23.49
C GLY A 80 -10.31 13.50 -22.82
N GLN A 81 -9.03 13.60 -23.16
CA GLN A 81 -7.95 12.88 -22.47
C GLN A 81 -7.77 13.35 -21.02
N GLN A 82 -7.88 14.65 -20.74
CA GLN A 82 -7.86 15.17 -19.37
C GLN A 82 -9.09 14.72 -18.57
N ALA A 83 -10.28 14.79 -19.17
CA ALA A 83 -11.52 14.31 -18.57
C ALA A 83 -11.47 12.79 -18.30
N SER A 84 -10.98 11.99 -19.25
CA SER A 84 -10.78 10.54 -19.07
C SER A 84 -9.77 10.22 -17.97
N LYS A 85 -8.65 10.96 -17.89
CA LYS A 85 -7.67 10.82 -16.79
C LYS A 85 -8.28 11.21 -15.43
N ARG A 86 -9.12 12.26 -15.38
CA ARG A 86 -9.85 12.66 -14.17
C ARG A 86 -10.90 11.62 -13.76
N ALA A 87 -11.70 11.13 -14.71
CA ALA A 87 -12.70 10.10 -14.49
C ALA A 87 -12.07 8.78 -14.00
N LYS A 88 -10.95 8.35 -14.61
CA LYS A 88 -10.18 7.18 -14.12
C LYS A 88 -9.63 7.40 -12.71
N ARG A 89 -9.11 8.58 -12.38
CA ARG A 89 -8.70 8.90 -11.00
C ARG A 89 -9.86 8.89 -10.02
N GLN A 90 -11.05 9.34 -10.43
CA GLN A 90 -12.27 9.30 -9.62
C GLN A 90 -12.79 7.85 -9.45
N HIS A 91 -12.78 7.03 -10.50
CA HIS A 91 -13.12 5.60 -10.42
C HIS A 91 -12.19 4.85 -9.47
N ILE A 92 -10.87 5.02 -9.61
CA ILE A 92 -9.89 4.44 -8.67
C ILE A 92 -10.15 4.91 -7.23
N LEU A 93 -10.64 6.14 -7.04
CA LEU A 93 -11.01 6.69 -5.73
C LEU A 93 -12.34 6.16 -5.17
N THR A 94 -13.30 5.77 -6.00
CA THR A 94 -14.55 5.10 -5.55
C THR A 94 -14.31 3.62 -5.34
N GLU A 95 -13.62 2.96 -6.27
CA GLU A 95 -13.22 1.54 -6.22
C GLU A 95 -12.32 1.23 -5.00
N SER A 96 -11.35 2.11 -4.68
CA SER A 96 -10.52 1.98 -3.46
C SER A 96 -11.28 2.28 -2.16
N LEU A 97 -12.45 2.92 -2.26
CA LEU A 97 -13.31 3.30 -1.13
C LEU A 97 -14.37 2.22 -0.90
N GLU A 98 -14.95 1.67 -1.96
CA GLU A 98 -15.80 0.47 -1.97
C GLU A 98 -15.01 -0.73 -1.46
N SER A 99 -13.80 -0.99 -1.98
CA SER A 99 -12.88 -2.00 -1.47
C SER A 99 -12.43 -1.78 0.00
N ALA A 100 -12.65 -0.59 0.56
CA ALA A 100 -12.40 -0.27 1.97
C ALA A 100 -13.67 -0.33 2.85
N LEU A 101 -14.87 -0.35 2.25
CA LEU A 101 -16.14 -0.63 2.92
C LEU A 101 -16.53 -2.12 2.88
N GLU A 102 -16.06 -2.89 1.87
CA GLU A 102 -16.27 -4.33 1.79
C GLU A 102 -15.52 -5.14 2.86
N THR A 103 -14.53 -4.54 3.55
CA THR A 103 -14.03 -5.09 4.81
C THR A 103 -15.05 -4.83 5.92
N PRO A 104 -15.59 -5.87 6.62
CA PRO A 104 -16.73 -5.73 7.52
C PRO A 104 -16.64 -4.56 8.51
N ILE A 105 -17.58 -3.63 8.40
CA ILE A 105 -17.54 -2.32 9.06
C ILE A 105 -17.63 -2.44 10.60
N ASP A 106 -18.30 -3.48 11.11
CA ASP A 106 -18.39 -3.79 12.54
C ASP A 106 -17.01 -4.04 13.21
N ALA A 107 -15.96 -4.33 12.43
CA ALA A 107 -14.59 -4.49 12.93
C ALA A 107 -13.91 -3.16 13.31
N PHE A 108 -14.54 -2.00 13.06
CA PHE A 108 -14.01 -0.67 13.41
C PHE A 108 -14.62 -0.10 14.70
N ALA A 109 -15.52 -0.83 15.37
CA ALA A 109 -16.00 -0.48 16.69
C ALA A 109 -14.91 -0.68 17.76
N VAL A 110 -14.01 0.31 17.89
CA VAL A 110 -13.13 0.41 19.07
C VAL A 110 -14.03 0.49 20.32
N PRO A 111 -13.91 -0.43 21.29
CA PRO A 111 -14.72 -0.36 22.50
C PRO A 111 -14.50 0.97 23.20
N LEU A 112 -15.59 1.66 23.58
CA LEU A 112 -15.45 2.86 24.42
C LEU A 112 -14.72 2.47 25.71
N PRO A 113 -13.79 3.32 26.20
CA PRO A 113 -13.08 3.03 27.44
C PRO A 113 -14.08 2.93 28.59
N ASP A 114 -14.15 1.73 29.18
CA ASP A 114 -15.00 1.47 30.33
C ASP A 114 -14.58 2.37 31.50
N LYS A 115 -15.56 2.95 32.20
CA LYS A 115 -15.32 4.04 33.14
C LYS A 115 -14.82 3.57 34.51
N ASP A 116 -15.00 2.29 34.81
CA ASP A 116 -14.86 1.76 36.16
C ASP A 116 -13.57 0.92 36.36
N HIS A 117 -12.55 1.10 35.51
CA HIS A 117 -11.23 0.46 35.66
C HIS A 117 -10.07 1.48 35.67
N PRO A 118 -9.34 1.65 36.80
CA PRO A 118 -8.23 2.60 36.89
C PRO A 118 -7.01 2.13 36.09
N GLN A 119 -6.39 3.06 35.35
CA GLN A 119 -5.27 2.78 34.44
C GLN A 119 -3.93 2.56 35.17
N HIS A 120 -3.69 1.35 35.70
CA HIS A 120 -2.39 0.94 36.23
C HIS A 120 -2.00 -0.48 35.79
N ALA A 121 -1.52 -0.61 34.55
CA ALA A 121 -1.00 -1.87 34.00
C ALA A 121 0.11 -1.70 32.93
N LEU A 122 1.01 -0.73 33.12
CA LEU A 122 2.31 -0.70 32.41
C LEU A 122 3.41 -0.60 33.47
N GLY A 123 4.27 -1.62 33.53
CA GLY A 123 5.34 -1.74 34.51
C GLY A 123 6.49 -0.77 34.29
N ASP A 124 7.32 -0.60 35.32
CA ASP A 124 8.41 0.38 35.35
C ASP A 124 9.41 0.26 34.18
N ASN A 125 9.53 1.35 33.43
CA ASN A 125 10.79 1.90 32.90
C ASN A 125 10.58 3.32 32.32
N SER A 126 9.77 4.14 32.99
CA SER A 126 9.29 5.43 32.47
C SER A 126 10.31 6.58 32.55
N GLU A 127 11.34 6.46 33.40
CA GLU A 127 12.29 7.54 33.70
C GLU A 127 13.07 8.07 32.49
N ALA A 128 13.40 7.22 31.51
CA ALA A 128 14.17 7.63 30.33
C ALA A 128 13.35 8.52 29.39
N LEU A 129 12.07 8.18 29.18
CA LEU A 129 11.19 8.92 28.27
C LEU A 129 10.58 10.16 28.95
N ALA A 130 10.31 10.10 30.26
CA ALA A 130 9.73 11.21 31.02
C ALA A 130 10.65 12.44 31.13
N LYS A 131 11.98 12.25 31.01
CA LYS A 131 12.95 13.36 31.09
C LYS A 131 12.99 14.23 29.83
N GLN A 132 12.60 13.72 28.65
CA GLN A 132 12.55 14.52 27.42
C GLN A 132 11.25 15.34 27.27
N ASN A 133 10.11 14.82 27.74
CA ASN A 133 8.81 15.51 27.62
C ASN A 133 8.50 16.54 28.73
N ARG A 134 9.38 16.73 29.72
CA ARG A 134 9.15 17.67 30.84
C ARG A 134 9.26 19.17 30.51
N MET A 135 9.55 19.55 29.25
CA MET A 135 9.64 20.96 28.80
C MET A 135 8.60 21.36 27.73
N LYS A 136 7.30 21.07 27.97
CA LYS A 136 6.17 21.90 27.49
C LYS A 136 4.84 21.43 28.11
N GLY A 137 4.47 22.03 29.25
CA GLY A 137 3.18 21.82 29.91
C GLY A 137 2.02 22.50 29.16
N LYS A 138 1.67 22.03 27.97
CA LYS A 138 0.35 22.26 27.37
C LYS A 138 -0.45 20.97 27.45
N VAL A 139 -1.63 21.01 28.04
CA VAL A 139 -2.63 19.96 27.86
C VAL A 139 -2.92 19.88 26.36
N ALA A 140 -2.71 18.71 25.75
CA ALA A 140 -2.97 18.52 24.33
C ALA A 140 -4.44 18.82 24.05
N LYS A 141 -4.71 19.75 23.13
CA LYS A 141 -6.08 20.04 22.72
C LYS A 141 -6.63 18.77 22.08
N ARG A 142 -7.80 18.29 22.53
CA ARG A 142 -8.58 17.33 21.75
C ARG A 142 -9.19 18.06 20.56
N TYR A 143 -8.86 17.59 19.38
CA TYR A 143 -9.48 17.94 18.11
C TYR A 143 -10.59 16.94 17.81
N GLU A 144 -11.58 17.42 17.07
CA GLU A 144 -12.69 16.62 16.54
C GLU A 144 -12.50 16.40 15.04
N SER A 145 -13.11 15.35 14.47
CA SER A 145 -12.92 14.96 13.06
C SER A 145 -13.37 16.05 12.08
N TRP A 146 -14.32 16.91 12.46
CA TRP A 146 -14.72 18.10 11.69
C TRP A 146 -13.68 19.24 11.74
N GLU A 147 -12.90 19.36 12.81
CA GLU A 147 -11.80 20.32 12.88
C GLU A 147 -10.66 19.91 11.97
N LEU A 148 -10.38 18.61 11.86
CA LEU A 148 -9.39 18.08 10.92
C LEU A 148 -9.77 18.38 9.47
N LEU A 149 -11.01 18.13 9.05
CA LEU A 149 -11.47 18.48 7.70
C LEU A 149 -11.33 20.00 7.44
N LYS A 150 -11.79 20.83 8.38
CA LYS A 150 -11.69 22.29 8.31
C LYS A 150 -10.23 22.78 8.28
N ALA A 151 -9.31 22.08 8.97
CA ALA A 151 -7.88 22.35 8.91
C ALA A 151 -7.27 21.96 7.56
N ILE A 152 -7.75 20.87 6.93
CA ILE A 152 -7.34 20.46 5.57
C ILE A 152 -7.81 21.49 4.54
N GLU A 153 -9.10 21.86 4.54
CA GLU A 153 -9.68 22.88 3.66
C GLU A 153 -8.95 24.23 3.78
N LYS A 154 -8.56 24.61 4.99
CA LYS A 154 -7.82 25.86 5.26
C LYS A 154 -6.30 25.73 5.22
N LYS A 155 -5.77 24.54 4.87
CA LYS A 155 -4.33 24.21 4.82
C LYS A 155 -3.57 24.59 6.09
N GLN A 156 -4.20 24.39 7.26
CA GLN A 156 -3.65 24.73 8.57
C GLN A 156 -2.63 23.67 9.01
N LEU A 157 -1.47 23.66 8.36
CA LEU A 157 -0.43 22.61 8.52
C LEU A 157 -0.02 22.39 9.99
N MET A 158 0.05 23.46 10.80
CA MET A 158 0.34 23.36 12.23
C MET A 158 -0.73 22.55 12.99
N THR A 159 -2.01 22.78 12.71
CA THR A 159 -3.12 22.02 13.30
C THR A 159 -3.07 20.54 12.91
N ILE A 160 -2.73 20.25 11.65
CA ILE A 160 -2.57 18.87 11.17
C ILE A 160 -1.33 18.21 11.80
N TYR A 161 -0.26 18.97 12.06
CA TYR A 161 0.92 18.52 12.79
C TYR A 161 0.63 18.24 14.28
N ASP A 162 -0.17 19.07 14.94
CA ASP A 162 -0.62 18.84 16.31
C ASP A 162 -1.51 17.58 16.40
N ILE A 163 -2.46 17.41 15.46
CA ILE A 163 -3.31 16.21 15.37
C ILE A 163 -2.46 14.95 15.13
N LYS A 164 -1.55 14.97 14.15
CA LYS A 164 -0.56 13.92 13.89
C LYS A 164 0.20 13.48 15.14
N SER A 165 0.51 14.42 16.03
CA SER A 165 1.38 14.19 17.19
C SER A 165 0.64 13.79 18.46
N ASN A 166 -0.67 14.02 18.55
CA ASN A 166 -1.47 13.80 19.77
C ASN A 166 -2.70 12.90 19.59
N GLN A 167 -3.25 12.80 18.36
CA GLN A 167 -4.46 12.05 18.02
C GLN A 167 -4.35 11.50 16.58
N PHE A 168 -3.32 10.67 16.33
CA PHE A 168 -3.06 10.09 15.00
C PHE A 168 -4.26 9.34 14.40
N GLU A 169 -5.09 8.71 15.24
CA GLU A 169 -6.29 7.95 14.87
C GLU A 169 -7.28 8.76 14.02
N LEU A 170 -7.40 10.07 14.28
CA LEU A 170 -8.25 10.98 13.48
C LEU A 170 -7.81 11.07 12.01
N LEU A 171 -6.53 10.79 11.69
CA LEU A 171 -6.02 10.78 10.30
C LEU A 171 -6.50 9.56 9.50
N LEU A 172 -7.07 8.55 10.17
CA LEU A 172 -7.55 7.30 9.56
C LEU A 172 -9.08 7.18 9.55
N GLU A 173 -9.77 7.86 10.48
CA GLU A 173 -11.24 7.82 10.60
C GLU A 173 -11.95 8.26 9.30
N PRO A 174 -12.90 7.48 8.74
CA PRO A 174 -13.58 7.81 7.49
C PRO A 174 -14.73 8.82 7.71
N VAL A 175 -14.40 10.10 7.77
CA VAL A 175 -15.40 11.18 7.93
C VAL A 175 -16.22 11.36 6.65
N GLY A 176 -17.55 11.22 6.75
CA GLY A 176 -18.46 11.34 5.60
C GLY A 176 -18.18 10.31 4.49
N GLY A 177 -17.70 9.12 4.86
CA GLY A 177 -17.31 8.08 3.90
C GLY A 177 -15.99 8.34 3.18
N SER A 178 -15.14 9.24 3.67
CA SER A 178 -13.80 9.48 3.12
C SER A 178 -12.76 9.72 4.21
N THR A 179 -11.59 9.12 4.07
CA THR A 179 -10.46 9.42 4.97
C THR A 179 -9.96 10.86 4.76
N PRO A 180 -9.31 11.48 5.75
CA PRO A 180 -8.70 12.80 5.61
C PRO A 180 -7.73 12.92 4.43
N LEU A 181 -7.00 11.85 4.10
CA LEU A 181 -6.14 11.79 2.92
C LEU A 181 -6.96 11.84 1.61
N VAL A 182 -8.04 11.05 1.51
CA VAL A 182 -8.98 11.09 0.38
C VAL A 182 -9.58 12.49 0.23
N HIS A 183 -9.98 13.12 1.34
CA HIS A 183 -10.54 14.47 1.34
C HIS A 183 -9.53 15.49 0.81
N ALA A 184 -8.28 15.47 1.29
CA ALA A 184 -7.21 16.34 0.77
C ALA A 184 -6.95 16.10 -0.73
N MET A 185 -6.92 14.85 -1.19
CA MET A 185 -6.76 14.51 -2.61
C MET A 185 -7.92 15.03 -3.50
N ARG A 186 -9.16 14.97 -3.01
CA ARG A 186 -10.37 15.40 -3.76
C ARG A 186 -10.35 16.89 -4.11
N HIS A 187 -9.76 17.74 -3.26
CA HIS A 187 -9.58 19.17 -3.54
C HIS A 187 -8.47 19.48 -4.57
N GLY A 188 -7.72 18.47 -5.01
CA GLY A 188 -6.80 18.56 -6.15
C GLY A 188 -5.40 19.13 -5.84
N PRO A 189 -4.60 19.49 -6.87
CA PRO A 189 -3.15 19.69 -6.74
C PRO A 189 -2.72 20.73 -5.71
N SER A 190 -3.54 21.76 -5.44
CA SER A 190 -3.18 22.79 -4.46
C SER A 190 -3.15 22.29 -3.01
N TYR A 191 -3.64 21.07 -2.73
CA TYR A 191 -3.60 20.40 -1.43
C TYR A 191 -2.57 19.25 -1.38
N GLN A 192 -1.70 19.13 -2.40
CA GLN A 192 -0.67 18.09 -2.46
C GLN A 192 0.26 18.12 -1.23
N GLU A 193 0.65 19.30 -0.74
CA GLU A 193 1.43 19.45 0.50
C GLU A 193 0.73 18.85 1.73
N VAL A 194 -0.59 19.06 1.85
CA VAL A 194 -1.41 18.51 2.95
C VAL A 194 -1.49 16.99 2.82
N ALA A 195 -1.68 16.47 1.61
CA ALA A 195 -1.71 15.04 1.36
C ALA A 195 -0.34 14.39 1.65
N ILE A 196 0.77 15.02 1.26
CA ILE A 196 2.14 14.57 1.59
C ILE A 196 2.37 14.61 3.11
N LEU A 197 1.93 15.66 3.82
CA LEU A 197 2.04 15.75 5.28
C LEU A 197 1.31 14.60 5.99
N ILE A 198 0.12 14.23 5.51
CA ILE A 198 -0.65 13.08 6.01
C ILE A 198 0.06 11.77 5.65
N THR A 199 0.47 11.55 4.39
CA THR A 199 1.21 10.35 3.97
C THR A 199 2.52 10.16 4.75
N GLY A 200 3.26 11.23 5.02
CA GLY A 200 4.45 11.22 5.88
C GLY A 200 4.15 11.06 7.38
N ALA A 201 2.93 11.36 7.84
CA ALA A 201 2.46 10.96 9.16
C ALA A 201 2.24 9.44 9.23
N LEU A 202 1.54 8.90 8.23
CA LEU A 202 1.27 7.46 8.13
C LEU A 202 2.57 6.64 8.10
N SER A 203 3.52 6.99 7.23
CA SER A 203 4.84 6.32 7.13
C SER A 203 5.64 6.41 8.44
N LYS A 204 5.63 7.57 9.12
CA LYS A 204 6.28 7.72 10.43
C LYS A 204 5.68 6.77 11.48
N GLN A 205 4.35 6.65 11.52
CA GLN A 205 3.67 5.75 12.46
C GLN A 205 4.06 4.27 12.26
N VAL A 206 4.28 3.82 11.03
CA VAL A 206 4.76 2.44 10.75
C VAL A 206 6.10 2.17 11.41
N ASN A 207 7.00 3.15 11.41
CA ASN A 207 8.32 3.02 12.02
C ASN A 207 8.22 3.04 13.56
N GLU A 208 7.43 3.95 14.12
CA GLU A 208 7.23 4.04 15.58
C GLU A 208 6.52 2.80 16.13
N LEU A 209 5.55 2.23 15.41
CA LEU A 209 4.97 0.94 15.74
C LEU A 209 6.06 -0.15 15.73
N ALA A 210 6.87 -0.25 14.67
CA ALA A 210 7.93 -1.28 14.60
C ALA A 210 9.08 -1.11 15.62
N ASP A 211 9.06 -0.07 16.45
CA ASP A 211 9.94 0.14 17.61
C ASP A 211 9.30 -0.27 18.96
N LEU A 212 8.00 -0.59 19.00
CA LEU A 212 7.30 -1.05 20.20
C LEU A 212 7.62 -2.53 20.54
N PRO A 213 7.47 -2.94 21.82
CA PRO A 213 7.75 -4.31 22.25
C PRO A 213 6.82 -5.37 21.61
N PRO A 214 7.27 -6.64 21.50
CA PRO A 214 6.57 -7.69 20.73
C PRO A 214 5.13 -7.96 21.19
N GLU A 215 4.85 -7.82 22.48
CA GLU A 215 3.53 -8.08 23.06
C GLU A 215 2.43 -7.16 22.50
N SER A 216 2.79 -5.98 21.97
CA SER A 216 1.85 -5.00 21.41
C SER A 216 1.25 -5.38 20.04
N PHE A 217 1.85 -6.35 19.32
CA PHE A 217 1.46 -6.67 17.94
C PHE A 217 0.55 -7.87 17.81
N SER A 218 1.01 -9.06 18.22
CA SER A 218 0.29 -10.31 17.94
C SER A 218 -1.06 -10.38 18.67
N ARG A 219 -1.18 -9.74 19.83
CA ARG A 219 -2.36 -9.80 20.71
C ARG A 219 -3.38 -8.67 20.52
N ASN A 220 -3.02 -7.52 19.95
CA ASN A 220 -3.91 -6.36 19.89
C ASN A 220 -4.56 -6.21 18.51
N ASP A 221 -5.85 -6.56 18.42
CA ASP A 221 -6.61 -6.44 17.17
C ASP A 221 -6.88 -4.97 16.78
N ALA A 222 -6.88 -4.02 17.73
CA ALA A 222 -6.90 -2.59 17.41
C ALA A 222 -5.61 -2.14 16.70
N THR A 223 -4.44 -2.67 17.09
CA THR A 223 -3.18 -2.43 16.35
C THR A 223 -3.25 -2.99 14.93
N LYS A 224 -3.90 -4.16 14.73
CA LYS A 224 -4.11 -4.74 13.39
C LYS A 224 -5.09 -3.91 12.56
N ALA A 225 -6.17 -3.39 13.16
CA ALA A 225 -7.10 -2.47 12.49
C ALA A 225 -6.41 -1.16 12.09
N LEU A 226 -5.60 -0.58 12.98
CA LEU A 226 -4.75 0.60 12.71
C LEU A 226 -3.82 0.35 11.51
N LEU A 227 -3.10 -0.78 11.49
CA LEU A 227 -2.23 -1.17 10.38
C LEU A 227 -2.99 -1.33 9.06
N ARG A 228 -4.20 -1.92 9.04
CA ARG A 228 -5.04 -1.99 7.84
C ARG A 228 -5.44 -0.59 7.34
N GLY A 229 -5.86 0.30 8.24
CA GLY A 229 -6.18 1.69 7.91
C GLY A 229 -4.99 2.43 7.30
N ILE A 230 -3.79 2.24 7.88
CA ILE A 230 -2.54 2.75 7.31
C ILE A 230 -2.29 2.15 5.91
N ARG A 231 -2.42 0.82 5.74
CA ARG A 231 -2.18 0.12 4.45
C ARG A 231 -3.00 0.73 3.31
N VAL A 232 -4.30 0.93 3.52
CA VAL A 232 -5.22 1.47 2.51
C VAL A 232 -4.80 2.88 2.09
N ASN A 233 -4.52 3.76 3.06
CA ASN A 233 -4.13 5.14 2.78
C ASN A 233 -2.72 5.25 2.15
N LEU A 234 -1.76 4.42 2.55
CA LEU A 234 -0.44 4.33 1.90
C LEU A 234 -0.57 3.83 0.46
N LYS A 235 -1.35 2.76 0.21
CA LYS A 235 -1.60 2.23 -1.14
C LYS A 235 -2.20 3.31 -2.04
N LEU A 236 -3.19 4.05 -1.55
CA LEU A 236 -3.80 5.17 -2.29
C LEU A 236 -2.79 6.28 -2.62
N ALA A 237 -1.93 6.68 -1.68
CA ALA A 237 -0.89 7.68 -1.90
C ALA A 237 0.10 7.27 -3.00
N ILE A 238 0.52 6.00 -2.98
CA ILE A 238 1.37 5.37 -4.00
C ILE A 238 0.65 5.35 -5.36
N THR A 239 -0.62 4.93 -5.40
CA THR A 239 -1.42 4.84 -6.65
C THR A 239 -1.67 6.20 -7.31
N GLN A 240 -1.84 7.28 -6.53
CA GLN A 240 -1.98 8.64 -7.07
C GLN A 240 -0.63 9.30 -7.42
N GLY A 241 0.50 8.65 -7.09
CA GLY A 241 1.84 9.17 -7.36
C GLY A 241 2.23 10.39 -6.51
N LEU A 242 1.59 10.59 -5.35
CA LEU A 242 1.85 11.76 -4.47
C LEU A 242 3.34 11.90 -4.11
N VAL A 243 4.02 10.76 -3.98
CA VAL A 243 5.40 10.66 -3.55
C VAL A 243 6.11 9.65 -4.46
N SER A 244 6.28 10.03 -5.73
CA SER A 244 6.75 9.13 -6.79
C SER A 244 8.23 8.72 -6.70
N GLU A 245 9.00 9.34 -5.79
CA GLU A 245 10.46 9.16 -5.67
C GLU A 245 10.90 8.59 -4.31
N ASP A 246 10.04 8.59 -3.28
CA ASP A 246 10.39 8.08 -1.95
C ASP A 246 10.40 6.55 -1.89
N THR A 247 11.61 5.98 -1.95
CA THR A 247 11.88 4.57 -1.61
C THR A 247 11.42 4.23 -0.19
N SER A 248 11.49 5.22 0.71
CA SER A 248 11.06 5.15 2.11
C SER A 248 9.56 4.85 2.26
N LEU A 249 8.70 5.46 1.44
CA LEU A 249 7.26 5.25 1.47
C LEU A 249 6.88 3.83 1.02
N LEU A 250 7.51 3.35 -0.05
CA LEU A 250 7.31 2.00 -0.57
C LEU A 250 7.79 0.94 0.44
N ALA A 251 8.91 1.18 1.11
CA ALA A 251 9.38 0.33 2.21
C ALA A 251 8.40 0.35 3.42
N SER A 252 7.87 1.51 3.82
CA SER A 252 6.81 1.59 4.84
C SER A 252 5.55 0.83 4.44
N PHE A 253 5.15 0.85 3.17
CA PHE A 253 3.99 0.10 2.69
C PHE A 253 4.20 -1.42 2.75
N LEU A 254 5.34 -1.92 2.27
CA LEU A 254 5.72 -3.33 2.39
C LEU A 254 5.81 -3.78 3.85
N GLN A 255 6.38 -2.94 4.72
CA GLN A 255 6.44 -3.18 6.16
C GLN A 255 5.05 -3.31 6.81
N VAL A 256 4.06 -2.50 6.41
CA VAL A 256 2.70 -2.64 6.94
C VAL A 256 2.09 -3.98 6.54
N ILE A 257 2.31 -4.44 5.31
CA ILE A 257 1.82 -5.76 4.85
C ILE A 257 2.46 -6.87 5.68
N VAL A 258 3.77 -6.79 5.95
CA VAL A 258 4.50 -7.71 6.85
C VAL A 258 3.85 -7.74 8.23
N MET A 259 3.54 -6.59 8.81
CA MET A 259 2.98 -6.45 10.17
C MET A 259 1.47 -6.77 10.28
N SER A 260 0.67 -6.57 9.22
CA SER A 260 -0.78 -6.82 9.25
C SER A 260 -1.16 -8.26 8.91
N GLU A 261 -0.45 -8.86 7.94
CA GLU A 261 -0.86 -10.10 7.26
C GLU A 261 0.32 -11.04 6.94
N GLY A 262 1.56 -10.55 6.95
CA GLY A 262 2.74 -11.26 6.46
C GLY A 262 3.13 -12.50 7.27
N GLU A 263 2.76 -12.59 8.55
CA GLU A 263 3.15 -13.67 9.48
C GLU A 263 2.98 -15.08 8.87
N LYS A 264 1.77 -15.43 8.41
CA LYS A 264 1.48 -16.77 7.88
C LYS A 264 2.28 -17.08 6.60
N TRP A 265 2.57 -16.05 5.80
CA TRP A 265 3.36 -16.20 4.59
C TRP A 265 4.86 -16.33 4.92
N LEU A 266 5.39 -15.51 5.84
CA LEU A 266 6.77 -15.57 6.31
C LEU A 266 7.09 -16.91 6.97
N GLN A 267 6.18 -17.43 7.80
CA GLN A 267 6.31 -18.77 8.38
C GLN A 267 6.42 -19.83 7.27
N LYS A 268 5.51 -19.84 6.29
CA LYS A 268 5.54 -20.81 5.18
C LYS A 268 6.80 -20.67 4.31
N ALA A 269 7.14 -19.46 3.92
CA ALA A 269 8.32 -19.16 3.10
C ALA A 269 9.63 -19.55 3.82
N GLY A 270 9.70 -19.34 5.14
CA GLY A 270 10.80 -19.80 5.97
C GLY A 270 10.96 -21.32 5.96
N HIS A 271 9.86 -22.09 6.03
CA HIS A 271 9.90 -23.55 5.92
C HIS A 271 10.32 -24.03 4.51
N GLU A 272 9.89 -23.34 3.45
CA GLU A 272 10.33 -23.64 2.08
C GLU A 272 11.83 -23.39 1.89
N VAL A 273 12.37 -22.31 2.43
CA VAL A 273 13.81 -22.02 2.40
C VAL A 273 14.60 -22.94 3.35
N ALA A 274 14.04 -23.33 4.50
CA ALA A 274 14.63 -24.34 5.39
C ALA A 274 14.81 -25.70 4.69
N LEU A 275 13.85 -26.12 3.85
CA LEU A 275 13.97 -27.31 3.03
C LEU A 275 15.07 -27.18 1.97
N ALA A 276 15.18 -26.02 1.31
CA ALA A 276 16.27 -25.73 0.37
C ALA A 276 17.65 -25.75 1.05
N CYS A 277 17.80 -25.16 2.25
CA CYS A 277 19.03 -25.24 3.04
C CYS A 277 19.42 -26.69 3.35
N ARG A 278 18.45 -27.52 3.77
CA ARG A 278 18.65 -28.96 4.08
C ARG A 278 19.12 -29.77 2.87
N ALA A 279 18.75 -29.38 1.64
CA ALA A 279 19.21 -30.01 0.41
C ALA A 279 20.63 -29.57 -0.02
N GLY A 280 21.22 -28.55 0.63
CA GLY A 280 22.56 -28.06 0.29
C GLY A 280 22.61 -27.20 -0.98
N PRO A 281 23.80 -27.05 -1.59
CA PRO A 281 23.97 -26.31 -2.85
C PRO A 281 22.98 -26.63 -3.99
N PRO A 282 22.59 -27.90 -4.28
CA PRO A 282 21.58 -28.16 -5.32
C PRO A 282 20.18 -27.67 -4.92
N GLY A 283 19.91 -27.42 -3.65
CA GLY A 283 18.66 -26.81 -3.16
C GLY A 283 18.55 -25.30 -3.41
N ARG A 284 19.69 -24.61 -3.59
CA ARG A 284 19.78 -23.16 -3.88
C ARG A 284 18.85 -22.27 -3.03
N PRO A 285 19.02 -22.26 -1.69
CA PRO A 285 18.13 -21.51 -0.79
C PRO A 285 18.11 -20.00 -1.05
N VAL A 286 19.15 -19.38 -1.60
CA VAL A 286 19.15 -17.93 -1.89
C VAL A 286 18.32 -17.65 -3.15
N ALA A 287 18.44 -18.47 -4.21
CA ALA A 287 17.54 -18.39 -5.36
C ALA A 287 16.08 -18.71 -5.00
N ALA A 288 15.85 -19.67 -4.10
CA ALA A 288 14.52 -19.97 -3.57
C ALA A 288 13.92 -18.78 -2.81
N ALA A 289 14.68 -18.19 -1.88
CA ALA A 289 14.29 -16.98 -1.15
C ALA A 289 14.00 -15.81 -2.11
N THR A 290 14.90 -15.55 -3.07
CA THR A 290 14.73 -14.52 -4.12
C THR A 290 13.41 -14.69 -4.88
N THR A 291 13.13 -15.92 -5.35
CA THR A 291 11.89 -16.24 -6.07
C THR A 291 10.63 -15.99 -5.23
N LEU A 292 10.69 -16.25 -3.92
CA LEU A 292 9.58 -16.01 -2.99
C LEU A 292 9.38 -14.52 -2.72
N ILE A 293 10.45 -13.73 -2.53
CA ILE A 293 10.36 -12.28 -2.35
C ILE A 293 9.83 -11.62 -3.64
N ASP A 294 10.40 -11.92 -4.80
CA ASP A 294 9.97 -11.35 -6.09
C ASP A 294 8.48 -11.59 -6.36
N LYS A 295 8.00 -12.82 -6.07
CA LYS A 295 6.59 -13.21 -6.24
C LYS A 295 5.65 -12.53 -5.23
N TRP A 296 6.14 -12.19 -4.04
CA TRP A 296 5.37 -11.45 -3.03
C TRP A 296 5.33 -9.94 -3.37
N VAL A 297 6.48 -9.31 -3.62
CA VAL A 297 6.54 -7.88 -3.95
C VAL A 297 5.80 -7.58 -5.27
N SER A 298 5.90 -8.44 -6.28
CA SER A 298 5.19 -8.27 -7.58
C SER A 298 3.65 -8.41 -7.48
N ARG A 299 3.10 -8.79 -6.33
CA ARG A 299 1.65 -8.73 -6.07
C ARG A 299 1.20 -7.34 -5.65
N GLU A 300 2.05 -6.62 -4.92
CA GLU A 300 1.70 -5.39 -4.20
C GLU A 300 2.26 -4.14 -4.89
N LEU A 301 3.35 -4.27 -5.67
CA LEU A 301 4.03 -3.18 -6.38
C LEU A 301 4.22 -3.45 -7.87
N GLN A 302 4.22 -2.38 -8.67
CA GLN A 302 4.54 -2.41 -10.10
C GLN A 302 6.06 -2.53 -10.32
N LYS A 303 6.51 -3.13 -11.42
CA LYS A 303 7.95 -3.38 -11.72
C LYS A 303 8.86 -2.15 -11.57
N THR A 304 8.38 -0.96 -11.91
CA THR A 304 9.08 0.33 -11.72
C THR A 304 9.31 0.67 -10.25
N GLN A 305 8.34 0.38 -9.39
CA GLN A 305 8.41 0.57 -7.93
C GLN A 305 9.32 -0.47 -7.27
N ILE A 306 9.36 -1.72 -7.79
CA ILE A 306 10.26 -2.78 -7.27
C ILE A 306 11.73 -2.35 -7.36
N ALA A 307 12.13 -1.73 -8.48
CA ALA A 307 13.50 -1.22 -8.65
C ALA A 307 13.87 -0.17 -7.59
N ALA A 308 12.91 0.68 -7.18
CA ALA A 308 13.11 1.69 -6.15
C ALA A 308 13.28 1.09 -4.74
N VAL A 309 12.65 -0.06 -4.43
CA VAL A 309 12.80 -0.78 -3.15
C VAL A 309 13.87 -1.88 -3.15
N GLY A 310 14.78 -1.89 -4.13
CA GLY A 310 15.76 -2.98 -4.30
C GLY A 310 16.65 -3.27 -3.08
N GLU A 311 16.81 -2.33 -2.14
CA GLU A 311 17.51 -2.57 -0.87
C GLU A 311 16.63 -3.30 0.16
N TYR A 312 15.37 -2.90 0.31
CA TYR A 312 14.37 -3.63 1.13
C TYR A 312 14.17 -5.05 0.60
N VAL A 313 14.12 -5.24 -0.72
CA VAL A 313 14.08 -6.56 -1.37
C VAL A 313 15.31 -7.39 -0.99
N SER A 314 16.50 -6.80 -1.03
CA SER A 314 17.73 -7.53 -0.69
C SER A 314 17.80 -7.92 0.79
N ASN A 315 17.39 -7.03 1.69
CA ASN A 315 17.26 -7.36 3.12
C ASN A 315 16.17 -8.42 3.37
N SER A 316 15.06 -8.38 2.62
CA SER A 316 14.02 -9.43 2.67
C SER A 316 14.57 -10.82 2.33
N ILE A 317 15.47 -10.91 1.35
CA ILE A 317 16.09 -12.18 0.94
C ILE A 317 17.02 -12.70 2.04
N GLY A 318 17.88 -11.84 2.59
CA GLY A 318 18.79 -12.18 3.69
C GLY A 318 18.04 -12.64 4.95
N ASP A 319 17.01 -11.90 5.35
CA ASP A 319 16.18 -12.25 6.51
C ASP A 319 15.37 -13.53 6.28
N LEU A 320 14.92 -13.82 5.05
CA LEU A 320 14.20 -15.05 4.76
C LEU A 320 15.11 -16.29 4.82
N VAL A 321 16.37 -16.17 4.37
CA VAL A 321 17.40 -17.21 4.57
C VAL A 321 17.69 -17.40 6.06
N LEU A 322 17.80 -16.32 6.83
CA LEU A 322 18.00 -16.35 8.28
C LEU A 322 16.82 -17.02 9.01
N LEU A 323 15.57 -16.73 8.64
CA LEU A 323 14.37 -17.40 9.15
C LEU A 323 14.34 -18.89 8.79
N GLY A 324 14.77 -19.27 7.58
CA GLY A 324 14.90 -20.67 7.17
C GLY A 324 15.93 -21.42 8.01
N LEU A 325 17.09 -20.82 8.28
CA LEU A 325 18.10 -21.41 9.17
C LEU A 325 17.63 -21.47 10.64
N TRP A 326 16.91 -20.45 11.11
CA TRP A 326 16.30 -20.43 12.45
C TRP A 326 15.29 -21.56 12.65
N SER A 327 14.42 -21.82 11.67
CA SER A 327 13.48 -22.96 11.69
C SER A 327 14.20 -24.29 11.90
N ILE A 328 15.36 -24.52 11.27
CA ILE A 328 16.10 -25.77 11.43
C ILE A 328 16.75 -25.90 12.83
N VAL A 329 17.10 -24.77 13.47
CA VAL A 329 17.59 -24.76 14.87
C VAL A 329 16.45 -25.03 15.85
N MET A 330 15.28 -24.43 15.63
CA MET A 330 14.06 -24.62 16.44
C MET A 330 13.62 -26.09 16.46
N ASP A 331 13.70 -26.79 15.32
CA ASP A 331 13.38 -28.23 15.21
C ASP A 331 14.30 -29.12 16.08
N ILE A 332 15.45 -28.61 16.53
CA ILE A 332 16.41 -29.31 17.42
C ILE A 332 16.31 -28.82 18.86
N LEU A 333 15.84 -27.58 19.08
CA LEU A 333 15.65 -26.96 20.40
C LEU A 333 14.16 -26.58 20.60
N PRO A 334 13.27 -27.54 20.92
CA PRO A 334 11.82 -27.34 21.00
C PRO A 334 11.34 -26.57 22.25
N LYS A 335 12.16 -25.68 22.81
CA LYS A 335 11.84 -24.78 23.94
C LYS A 335 12.02 -23.30 23.59
N GLU A 336 12.10 -22.98 22.30
CA GLU A 336 12.54 -21.66 21.83
C GLU A 336 11.46 -20.89 21.09
N GLU A 337 11.60 -19.56 21.15
CA GLU A 337 10.63 -18.60 20.66
C GLU A 337 10.91 -18.27 19.18
N MET A 338 9.85 -18.15 18.37
CA MET A 338 10.02 -17.76 16.97
C MET A 338 10.56 -16.32 16.89
N MET A 339 11.56 -16.11 16.04
CA MET A 339 12.11 -14.78 15.77
C MET A 339 11.00 -13.77 15.39
N PRO A 340 10.88 -12.61 16.08
CA PRO A 340 9.74 -11.72 15.90
C PRO A 340 9.65 -11.14 14.48
N LEU A 341 8.66 -11.62 13.73
CA LEU A 341 8.56 -11.43 12.27
C LEU A 341 8.35 -9.97 11.83
N TYR A 342 7.97 -9.07 12.74
CA TYR A 342 7.86 -7.63 12.44
C TYR A 342 9.21 -6.93 12.21
N PHE A 343 10.35 -7.56 12.58
CA PHE A 343 11.69 -7.07 12.23
C PHE A 343 12.11 -7.34 10.78
N PHE A 344 11.35 -8.18 10.05
CA PHE A 344 11.69 -8.64 8.70
C PHE A 344 11.90 -7.48 7.70
N ALA A 345 12.99 -7.60 6.92
CA ALA A 345 13.46 -6.67 5.89
C ALA A 345 13.88 -5.27 6.39
N ARG A 346 13.88 -5.03 7.71
CA ARG A 346 14.24 -3.73 8.30
C ARG A 346 15.74 -3.65 8.61
N ASP A 347 16.51 -3.00 7.75
CA ASP A 347 17.91 -2.60 7.99
C ASP A 347 18.83 -3.77 8.43
N ASP A 348 19.21 -3.78 9.71
CA ASP A 348 19.83 -4.92 10.39
C ASP A 348 19.00 -5.39 11.60
N ARG A 349 17.72 -5.02 11.74
CA ARG A 349 16.94 -5.26 12.98
C ARG A 349 16.83 -6.74 13.30
N MET A 350 16.58 -7.59 12.31
CA MET A 350 16.59 -9.04 12.45
C MET A 350 17.97 -9.56 12.91
N THR A 351 19.03 -9.09 12.25
CA THR A 351 20.44 -9.41 12.59
C THR A 351 20.84 -8.87 13.98
N LYS A 352 20.30 -7.72 14.41
CA LYS A 352 20.55 -7.10 15.71
C LYS A 352 19.74 -7.75 16.82
N TRP A 353 18.55 -8.30 16.56
CA TRP A 353 17.87 -9.21 17.48
C TRP A 353 18.71 -10.49 17.67
N VAL A 354 19.20 -11.05 16.56
CA VAL A 354 20.15 -12.17 16.53
C VAL A 354 21.47 -11.91 17.29
N GLN A 355 21.95 -10.66 17.39
CA GLN A 355 23.19 -10.30 18.11
C GLN A 355 22.98 -9.81 19.55
N ARG A 356 21.94 -8.99 19.82
CA ARG A 356 21.86 -8.18 21.06
C ARG A 356 21.36 -8.96 22.28
N ASN A 357 20.53 -9.99 22.08
CA ASN A 357 19.81 -10.63 23.18
C ASN A 357 20.68 -11.61 24.00
N GLY A 358 22.00 -11.65 23.77
CA GLY A 358 22.98 -12.37 24.60
C GLY A 358 23.58 -11.56 25.76
N GLN A 359 23.03 -10.37 26.09
CA GLN A 359 23.46 -9.56 27.24
C GLN A 359 22.32 -9.18 28.22
N ALA A 360 21.06 -9.38 27.83
CA ALA A 360 19.90 -9.09 28.68
C ALA A 360 19.46 -10.34 29.46
N GLY A 361 19.97 -10.48 30.69
CA GLY A 361 19.56 -11.57 31.57
C GLY A 361 18.10 -11.42 32.04
N ARG A 362 17.22 -12.27 31.47
CA ARG A 362 15.76 -12.41 31.70
C ARG A 362 14.89 -11.55 30.75
N ALA A 363 13.84 -12.19 30.24
CA ALA A 363 12.86 -11.75 29.22
C ALA A 363 13.37 -11.67 27.75
N ALA A 364 12.63 -12.35 26.86
CA ALA A 364 12.68 -12.32 25.37
C ALA A 364 13.99 -12.69 24.64
N GLY A 365 14.04 -13.93 24.11
CA GLY A 365 14.66 -14.25 22.81
C GLY A 365 16.19 -14.21 22.64
N VAL A 366 16.95 -15.02 23.38
CA VAL A 366 18.44 -15.15 23.26
C VAL A 366 18.97 -15.31 21.82
N ALA A 367 20.10 -14.63 21.55
CA ALA A 367 20.84 -14.50 20.29
C ALA A 367 21.12 -15.82 19.52
N MET A 368 20.98 -15.83 18.19
CA MET A 368 21.23 -17.03 17.35
C MET A 368 22.68 -17.49 17.39
N GLU A 369 23.65 -16.58 17.50
CA GLU A 369 25.06 -16.94 17.71
C GLU A 369 25.23 -17.68 19.05
N GLU A 370 24.62 -17.19 20.13
CA GLU A 370 24.62 -17.85 21.45
C GLU A 370 23.80 -19.17 21.45
N ARG A 371 22.72 -19.27 20.65
CA ARG A 371 21.97 -20.53 20.44
C ARG A 371 22.78 -21.56 19.68
N VAL A 372 23.56 -21.14 18.69
CA VAL A 372 24.54 -21.99 18.00
C VAL A 372 25.62 -22.44 18.99
N GLU A 373 26.08 -21.58 19.91
CA GLU A 373 26.95 -22.00 21.02
C GLU A 373 26.26 -22.90 22.05
N ALA A 374 24.96 -22.73 22.30
CA ALA A 374 24.18 -23.61 23.17
C ALA A 374 23.96 -24.99 22.53
N LEU A 375 23.73 -25.05 21.21
CA LEU A 375 23.76 -26.28 20.42
C LEU A 375 25.14 -26.96 20.51
N LYS A 376 26.24 -26.18 20.39
CA LYS A 376 27.62 -26.66 20.48
C LYS A 376 27.90 -27.24 21.88
N ARG A 377 27.47 -26.56 22.96
CA ARG A 377 27.57 -27.02 24.36
C ARG A 377 26.71 -28.26 24.66
N ASN A 378 25.45 -28.28 24.23
CA ASN A 378 24.47 -29.32 24.59
C ASN A 378 24.52 -30.58 23.69
N GLY A 379 25.51 -30.70 22.80
CA GLY A 379 25.58 -31.81 21.83
C GLY A 379 24.44 -31.81 20.79
N GLY A 380 23.66 -30.73 20.68
CA GLY A 380 22.69 -30.56 19.60
C GLY A 380 23.37 -30.32 18.25
N TRP A 381 24.52 -29.64 18.28
CA TRP A 381 25.31 -29.29 17.09
C TRP A 381 25.86 -30.51 16.34
N THR A 382 26.17 -31.61 17.04
CA THR A 382 26.69 -32.84 16.41
C THR A 382 25.62 -33.56 15.58
N LYS A 383 24.32 -33.40 15.93
CA LYS A 383 23.17 -33.97 15.22
C LYS A 383 22.93 -33.33 13.84
N LEU A 384 23.42 -32.12 13.61
CA LEU A 384 23.37 -31.46 12.29
C LEU A 384 24.30 -32.17 11.30
N SER A 385 24.04 -32.03 10.00
CA SER A 385 25.00 -32.48 8.97
C SER A 385 26.23 -31.56 8.97
N PRO A 386 27.43 -32.04 8.57
CA PRO A 386 28.62 -31.20 8.44
C PRO A 386 28.40 -30.01 7.48
N LEU A 387 27.63 -30.23 6.41
CA LEU A 387 27.25 -29.21 5.44
C LEU A 387 26.39 -28.13 6.10
N LEU A 388 25.34 -28.50 6.82
CA LEU A 388 24.42 -27.56 7.45
C LEU A 388 25.09 -26.74 8.57
N ARG A 389 26.04 -27.34 9.30
CA ARG A 389 26.91 -26.58 10.23
C ARG A 389 27.68 -25.47 9.50
N LYS A 390 28.33 -25.80 8.38
CA LYS A 390 29.06 -24.83 7.54
C LYS A 390 28.13 -23.75 6.97
N GLN A 391 26.93 -24.12 6.53
CA GLN A 391 25.92 -23.17 6.03
C GLN A 391 25.46 -22.20 7.13
N ILE A 392 25.22 -22.67 8.36
CA ILE A 392 24.82 -21.83 9.50
C ILE A 392 25.95 -20.88 9.92
N ASP A 393 27.12 -21.43 10.27
CA ASP A 393 28.28 -20.61 10.71
C ASP A 393 28.67 -19.58 9.63
N GLY A 394 28.66 -19.99 8.35
CA GLY A 394 28.97 -19.13 7.22
C GLY A 394 27.92 -18.05 6.93
N SER A 395 26.63 -18.36 7.06
CA SER A 395 25.56 -17.36 6.85
C SER A 395 25.54 -16.31 7.95
N LEU A 396 25.81 -16.70 9.20
CA LEU A 396 25.98 -15.76 10.31
C LEU A 396 27.22 -14.88 10.12
N ALA A 397 28.34 -15.46 9.67
CA ALA A 397 29.55 -14.72 9.33
C ALA A 397 29.37 -13.74 8.14
N GLU A 398 28.40 -13.97 7.25
CA GLU A 398 28.08 -13.06 6.15
C GLU A 398 27.09 -11.96 6.57
N LEU A 399 26.00 -12.31 7.26
CA LEU A 399 24.96 -11.38 7.71
C LEU A 399 25.46 -10.40 8.79
N SER A 400 26.40 -10.82 9.63
CA SER A 400 26.97 -9.99 10.72
C SER A 400 27.86 -8.84 10.23
N LYS A 401 28.23 -8.78 8.94
CA LYS A 401 29.14 -7.77 8.38
C LYS A 401 28.48 -6.39 8.28
N ARG A 402 28.68 -5.57 9.31
CA ARG A 402 28.07 -4.23 9.50
C ARG A 402 28.43 -3.16 8.46
N THR A 403 29.34 -3.44 7.53
CA THR A 403 29.82 -2.48 6.51
C THR A 403 29.31 -2.79 5.10
N ILE A 404 28.40 -3.76 4.95
CA ILE A 404 28.04 -4.39 3.68
C ILE A 404 26.54 -4.21 3.42
N GLY A 405 26.19 -3.71 2.24
CA GLY A 405 24.80 -3.45 1.85
C GLY A 405 23.99 -4.74 1.66
N GLY A 406 22.67 -4.66 1.71
CA GLY A 406 21.77 -5.81 1.57
C GLY A 406 22.05 -6.64 0.31
N ARG A 407 22.30 -5.96 -0.83
CA ARG A 407 22.66 -6.60 -2.11
C ARG A 407 23.95 -7.41 -2.02
N GLU A 408 24.95 -6.89 -1.34
CA GLU A 408 26.26 -7.52 -1.17
C GLU A 408 26.18 -8.68 -0.17
N ARG A 409 25.41 -8.55 0.91
CA ARG A 409 25.08 -9.66 1.84
C ARG A 409 24.42 -10.81 1.10
N VAL A 410 23.45 -10.54 0.21
CA VAL A 410 22.79 -11.56 -0.63
C VAL A 410 23.79 -12.20 -1.62
N ALA A 411 24.70 -11.43 -2.22
CA ALA A 411 25.74 -11.98 -3.09
C ALA A 411 26.72 -12.90 -2.34
N GLY A 412 27.13 -12.54 -1.13
CA GLY A 412 27.94 -13.37 -0.24
C GLY A 412 27.22 -14.67 0.16
N LEU A 413 25.95 -14.58 0.58
CA LEU A 413 25.11 -15.74 0.89
C LEU A 413 24.96 -16.68 -0.31
N LYS A 414 24.72 -16.14 -1.51
CA LYS A 414 24.60 -16.94 -2.74
C LYS A 414 25.86 -17.76 -2.98
N LYS A 415 27.04 -17.13 -2.90
CA LYS A 415 28.34 -17.79 -3.05
C LYS A 415 28.65 -18.83 -1.97
N LEU A 416 27.92 -18.82 -0.85
CA LEU A 416 28.11 -19.74 0.28
C LEU A 416 27.07 -20.88 0.33
N LEU A 417 25.93 -20.72 -0.34
CA LEU A 417 24.75 -21.58 -0.22
C LEU A 417 24.22 -22.16 -1.53
N ASP A 418 24.43 -21.49 -2.68
CA ASP A 418 23.90 -21.85 -4.00
C ASP A 418 25.00 -22.27 -5.00
N GLU A 419 26.28 -22.08 -4.63
CA GLU A 419 27.51 -22.29 -5.40
C GLU A 419 28.51 -23.21 -4.65
#